data_AF-A0AAW8KWQ5-F1
#
_entry.id   AF-A0AAW8KWQ5-F1
#
_cell.length_a   1.000
_cell.length_b   1.000
_cell.length_c   1.000
_cell.angle_alpha   90.00
_cell.angle_beta   90.00
_cell.angle_gamma   90.00
#
_symmetry.space_group_name_H-M   'P 1'
#
loop_
_entity.id
_entity.type
_entity.pdbx_description
1 polymer ?
#
loop_
_entity_poly.entity_id
_entity_poly.type
_entity_poly.pdbx_seq_one_letter_code
_entity_poly.pdbx_strand_id
1 'polypeptide(L)'
;AKIAIVVERSLHDDFMKNFGVTKEEFKNTPLTLAGHHYTSFLTATAWSESYPVVLAALLPCFWIYAEVGKDIVNKSIPSNPYQAWIDTYAGEEFHTAVRNVIATVDKVAARCDADTLEKMHAAYTMGAKLEWLFWDSAYHQRQWLGLDHI
;
A
#
# COMPACT_ATOMS: atom_id res chain seq x y z
N ALA A 1 2.96 9.33 -8.80
CA ALA A 1 1.86 9.32 -7.81
C ALA A 1 0.48 9.44 -8.47
N LYS A 2 0.12 10.59 -9.10
CA LYS A 2 -1.25 10.82 -9.59
C LYS A 2 -1.79 9.79 -10.59
N ILE A 3 -0.95 9.29 -11.50
CA ILE A 3 -1.35 8.27 -12.49
C ILE A 3 -1.64 6.92 -11.81
N ALA A 4 -0.72 6.44 -10.96
CA ALA A 4 -0.87 5.19 -10.22
C ALA A 4 -2.17 5.17 -9.39
N ILE A 5 -2.49 6.26 -8.70
CA ILE A 5 -3.72 6.39 -7.89
C ILE A 5 -4.99 6.31 -8.76
N VAL A 6 -4.97 6.87 -9.96
CA VAL A 6 -6.13 6.83 -10.87
C VAL A 6 -6.35 5.42 -11.41
N VAL A 7 -5.27 4.75 -11.82
CA VAL A 7 -5.31 3.36 -12.30
C VAL A 7 -5.80 2.42 -11.20
N GLU A 8 -5.26 2.56 -9.99
CA GLU A 8 -5.65 1.77 -8.81
C GLU A 8 -7.13 1.96 -8.46
N ARG A 9 -7.64 3.21 -8.45
CA ARG A 9 -9.06 3.45 -8.18
C ARG A 9 -9.98 2.81 -9.22
N SER A 10 -9.62 2.92 -10.50
CA SER A 10 -10.40 2.27 -11.57
C SER A 10 -10.41 0.75 -11.41
N LEU A 11 -9.27 0.15 -11.06
CA LEU A 11 -9.15 -1.28 -10.80
C LEU A 11 -10.08 -1.72 -9.65
N HIS A 12 -10.06 -0.98 -8.54
CA HIS A 12 -10.89 -1.30 -7.39
C HIS A 12 -12.38 -1.08 -7.65
N ASP A 13 -12.76 -0.04 -8.40
CA ASP A 13 -14.16 0.19 -8.80
C ASP A 13 -14.71 -0.99 -9.62
N ASP A 14 -13.89 -1.58 -10.49
CA ASP A 14 -14.30 -2.75 -11.29
C ASP A 14 -14.34 -4.03 -10.45
N PHE A 15 -13.42 -4.22 -9.51
CA PHE A 15 -13.52 -5.33 -8.56
C PHE A 15 -14.77 -5.25 -7.68
N MET A 16 -15.13 -4.06 -7.18
CA MET A 16 -16.34 -3.89 -6.39
C MET A 16 -17.58 -4.32 -7.17
N LYS A 17 -17.69 -3.90 -8.45
CA LYS A 17 -18.80 -4.34 -9.32
C LYS A 17 -18.79 -5.86 -9.54
N ASN A 18 -17.63 -6.43 -9.87
CA ASN A 18 -17.50 -7.85 -10.20
C ASN A 18 -17.78 -8.77 -9.00
N PHE A 19 -17.46 -8.32 -7.78
CA PHE A 19 -17.75 -9.05 -6.55
C PHE A 19 -19.10 -8.69 -5.91
N GLY A 20 -19.90 -7.84 -6.56
CA GLY A 20 -21.22 -7.47 -6.06
C GLY A 20 -21.23 -6.55 -4.84
N VAL A 21 -20.12 -5.87 -4.56
CA VAL A 21 -20.04 -4.88 -3.47
C VAL A 21 -20.75 -3.60 -3.89
N THR A 22 -21.84 -3.28 -3.19
CA THR A 22 -22.62 -2.08 -3.44
C THR A 22 -21.90 -0.83 -2.92
N LYS A 23 -22.28 0.34 -3.44
CA LYS A 23 -21.76 1.63 -2.93
C LYS A 23 -22.13 1.87 -1.47
N GLU A 24 -23.28 1.35 -1.04
CA GLU A 24 -23.75 1.48 0.35
C GLU A 24 -22.90 0.62 1.29
N GLU A 25 -22.66 -0.65 0.93
CA GLU A 25 -21.75 -1.53 1.68
C GLU A 25 -20.35 -0.91 1.76
N PHE A 26 -19.78 -0.46 0.63
CA PHE A 26 -18.46 0.16 0.62
C PHE A 26 -18.40 1.39 1.53
N LYS A 27 -19.41 2.27 1.46
CA LYS A 27 -19.47 3.50 2.28
C LYS A 27 -19.59 3.20 3.78
N ASN A 28 -20.31 2.15 4.13
CA ASN A 28 -20.59 1.79 5.52
C ASN A 28 -19.56 0.79 6.09
N THR A 29 -18.61 0.31 5.28
CA THR A 29 -17.56 -0.61 5.74
C THR A 29 -16.52 0.17 6.56
N PRO A 30 -16.34 -0.15 7.86
CA PRO A 30 -15.33 0.51 8.67
C PRO A 30 -13.92 0.07 8.25
N LEU A 31 -12.92 0.89 8.59
CA LEU A 31 -11.53 0.45 8.49
C LEU A 31 -11.29 -0.70 9.46
N THR A 32 -10.54 -1.71 9.03
CA THR A 32 -10.00 -2.73 9.95
C THR A 32 -9.00 -2.09 10.91
N LEU A 33 -8.68 -2.78 12.02
CA LEU A 33 -7.65 -2.32 12.96
C LEU A 33 -6.31 -2.05 12.24
N ALA A 34 -5.91 -2.93 11.32
CA ALA A 34 -4.69 -2.76 10.53
C ALA A 34 -4.78 -1.54 9.61
N GLY A 35 -5.90 -1.36 8.90
CA GLY A 35 -6.12 -0.20 8.03
C GLY A 35 -6.13 1.13 8.80
N HIS A 36 -6.77 1.15 9.98
CA HIS A 36 -6.77 2.31 10.87
C HIS A 36 -5.37 2.65 11.37
N HIS A 37 -4.63 1.65 11.87
CA HIS A 37 -3.27 1.85 12.36
C HIS A 37 -2.36 2.35 11.23
N TYR A 38 -2.43 1.75 10.04
CA TYR A 38 -1.55 2.13 8.95
C TYR A 38 -1.81 3.58 8.49
N THR A 39 -3.07 3.96 8.29
CA THR A 39 -3.42 5.34 7.91
C THR A 39 -3.10 6.36 9.00
N SER A 40 -3.26 5.99 10.28
CA SER A 40 -2.87 6.82 11.41
C SER A 40 -1.35 7.02 11.49
N PHE A 41 -0.56 5.95 11.27
CA PHE A 41 0.90 6.04 11.20
C PHE A 41 1.36 7.00 10.10
N LEU A 42 0.82 6.85 8.89
CA LEU A 42 1.17 7.73 7.77
C LEU A 42 0.77 9.19 8.04
N THR A 43 -0.42 9.40 8.59
CA THR A 43 -0.91 10.75 8.93
C THR A 43 -0.07 11.39 10.03
N ALA A 44 0.23 10.67 11.11
CA ALA A 44 1.07 11.17 12.19
C ALA A 44 2.48 11.51 11.68
N THR A 45 3.09 10.62 10.90
CA THR A 45 4.41 10.85 10.29
C THR A 45 4.41 12.09 9.41
N ALA A 46 3.37 12.29 8.59
CA ALA A 46 3.24 13.48 7.74
C ALA A 46 3.15 14.80 8.53
N TRP A 47 2.60 14.76 9.75
CA TRP A 47 2.48 15.93 10.62
C TRP A 47 3.71 16.17 11.49
N SER A 48 4.41 15.12 11.92
CA SER A 48 5.46 15.22 12.95
C SER A 48 6.88 15.09 12.41
N GLU A 49 7.08 14.56 11.20
CA GLU A 49 8.41 14.23 10.67
C GLU A 49 8.82 15.08 9.47
N SER A 50 10.12 15.06 9.20
CA SER A 50 10.69 15.76 8.04
C SER A 50 10.27 15.11 6.72
N TYR A 51 10.27 15.90 5.64
CA TYR A 51 9.91 15.43 4.29
C TYR A 51 10.64 14.13 3.85
N PRO A 52 11.96 13.95 4.06
CA PRO A 52 12.64 12.69 3.76
C PRO A 52 12.04 11.47 4.47
N VAL A 53 11.68 11.62 5.75
CA VAL A 53 11.11 10.54 6.57
C VAL A 53 9.69 10.21 6.10
N VAL A 54 8.89 11.21 5.74
CA VAL A 54 7.56 11.01 5.16
C VAL A 54 7.64 10.25 3.83
N LEU A 55 8.59 10.59 2.97
CA LEU A 55 8.81 9.86 1.71
C LEU A 55 9.19 8.40 1.98
N ALA A 56 10.07 8.15 2.95
CA ALA A 56 10.49 6.80 3.31
C ALA A 56 9.33 5.97 3.91
N ALA A 57 8.42 6.59 4.68
CA ALA A 57 7.23 5.94 5.23
C ALA A 57 6.24 5.47 4.15
N LEU A 58 6.14 6.21 3.04
CA LEU A 58 5.27 5.90 1.90
C LEU A 58 5.86 4.90 0.93
N LEU A 59 7.19 4.80 0.84
CA LEU A 59 7.85 3.95 -0.16
C LEU A 59 7.41 2.46 -0.13
N PRO A 60 7.18 1.81 1.03
CA PRO A 60 6.78 0.40 1.08
C PRO A 60 5.54 0.06 0.26
N CYS A 61 4.50 0.91 0.23
CA CYS A 61 3.26 0.59 -0.48
C CYS A 61 3.46 0.49 -2.00
N PHE A 62 4.36 1.29 -2.58
CA PHE A 62 4.71 1.16 -3.99
C PHE A 62 5.60 -0.06 -4.24
N TRP A 63 6.66 -0.19 -3.45
CA TRP A 63 7.70 -1.18 -3.73
C TRP A 63 7.22 -2.60 -3.45
N ILE A 64 6.54 -2.86 -2.34
CA ILE A 64 6.07 -4.19 -1.97
C ILE A 64 5.07 -4.71 -3.02
N TYR A 65 4.11 -3.88 -3.43
CA TYR A 65 3.14 -4.29 -4.47
C TYR A 65 3.82 -4.65 -5.79
N ALA A 66 4.85 -3.91 -6.19
CA ALA A 66 5.61 -4.21 -7.41
C ALA A 66 6.34 -5.56 -7.31
N GLU A 67 7.00 -5.83 -6.18
CA GLU A 67 7.70 -7.11 -5.98
C GLU A 67 6.72 -8.29 -5.89
N VAL A 68 5.57 -8.11 -5.21
CA VAL A 68 4.51 -9.13 -5.14
C VAL A 68 3.95 -9.42 -6.53
N GLY A 69 3.56 -8.38 -7.29
CA GLY A 69 3.05 -8.54 -8.64
C GLY A 69 4.03 -9.30 -9.54
N LYS A 70 5.30 -8.89 -9.52
CA LYS A 70 6.37 -9.55 -10.27
C LYS A 70 6.60 -11.02 -9.88
N ASP A 71 6.50 -11.35 -8.60
CA ASP A 71 6.68 -12.73 -8.14
C ASP A 71 5.51 -13.64 -8.55
N ILE A 72 4.27 -13.14 -8.47
CA ILE A 72 3.09 -13.99 -8.66
C ILE A 72 2.59 -14.06 -10.11
N VAL A 73 2.96 -13.12 -10.98
CA VAL A 73 2.48 -13.09 -12.38
C VAL A 73 2.78 -14.37 -13.14
N ASN A 74 3.98 -14.94 -12.96
CA ASN A 74 4.38 -16.20 -13.60
C ASN A 74 3.79 -17.45 -12.94
N LYS A 75 3.10 -17.29 -11.80
CA LYS A 75 2.46 -18.35 -11.02
C LYS A 75 0.94 -18.31 -11.13
N SER A 76 0.38 -17.35 -11.88
CA SER A 76 -1.07 -17.23 -12.05
C SER A 76 -1.64 -18.40 -12.85
N ILE A 77 -2.92 -18.68 -12.61
CA ILE A 77 -3.66 -19.77 -13.27
C ILE A 77 -4.63 -19.21 -14.32
N PRO A 78 -5.03 -20.01 -15.33
CA PRO A 78 -6.08 -19.63 -16.25
C PRO A 78 -7.38 -19.26 -15.50
N SER A 79 -8.07 -18.21 -15.99
CA SER A 79 -9.33 -17.73 -15.42
C SER A 79 -9.24 -17.29 -13.94
N ASN A 80 -8.08 -16.80 -13.51
CA ASN A 80 -7.91 -16.26 -12.15
C ASN A 80 -8.79 -15.01 -11.95
N PRO A 81 -9.71 -14.99 -10.96
CA PRO A 81 -10.58 -13.84 -10.71
C PRO A 81 -9.81 -12.58 -10.29
N TYR A 82 -8.55 -12.71 -9.88
CA TYR A 82 -7.69 -11.60 -9.46
C TYR A 82 -6.66 -11.20 -10.53
N GLN A 83 -6.75 -11.73 -11.76
CA GLN A 83 -5.73 -11.49 -12.80
C GLN A 83 -5.50 -10.00 -13.07
N ALA A 84 -6.55 -9.18 -13.09
CA ALA A 84 -6.43 -7.73 -13.29
C ALA A 84 -5.56 -7.05 -12.21
N TRP A 85 -5.62 -7.54 -10.96
CA TRP A 85 -4.76 -7.05 -9.87
C TRP A 85 -3.30 -7.42 -10.17
N ILE A 86 -3.06 -8.68 -10.53
CA ILE A 86 -1.73 -9.20 -10.84
C ILE A 86 -1.11 -8.42 -12.01
N ASP A 87 -1.85 -8.26 -13.11
CA ASP A 87 -1.40 -7.56 -14.31
C ASP A 87 -1.08 -6.09 -14.03
N THR A 88 -1.86 -5.44 -13.17
CA THR A 88 -1.63 -4.04 -12.78
C THR A 88 -0.30 -3.89 -12.05
N TYR A 89 -0.07 -4.70 -11.01
CA TYR A 89 1.12 -4.54 -10.17
C TYR A 89 2.39 -5.17 -10.76
N ALA A 90 2.26 -6.15 -11.66
CA ALA A 90 3.37 -6.69 -12.46
C ALA A 90 3.66 -5.86 -13.73
N GLY A 91 2.78 -4.93 -14.09
CA GLY A 91 2.86 -4.15 -15.32
C GLY A 91 4.03 -3.16 -15.35
N GLU A 92 4.67 -3.03 -16.50
CA GLU A 92 5.85 -2.17 -16.67
C GLU A 92 5.58 -0.69 -16.35
N GLU A 93 4.35 -0.21 -16.56
CA GLU A 93 3.95 1.15 -16.18
C GLU A 93 4.04 1.36 -14.66
N PHE A 94 3.52 0.41 -13.87
CA PHE A 94 3.59 0.45 -12.41
C PHE A 94 5.05 0.36 -11.94
N HIS A 95 5.82 -0.58 -12.48
CA HIS A 95 7.24 -0.72 -12.16
C HIS A 95 8.06 0.53 -12.53
N THR A 96 7.74 1.21 -13.63
CA THR A 96 8.36 2.50 -13.99
C THR A 96 8.05 3.56 -12.96
N ALA A 97 6.80 3.66 -12.50
CA ALA A 97 6.41 4.59 -11.45
C ALA A 97 7.16 4.29 -10.14
N VAL A 98 7.27 3.02 -9.75
CA VAL A 98 7.97 2.57 -8.54
C VAL A 98 9.46 2.93 -8.60
N ARG A 99 10.15 2.66 -9.71
CA ARG A 99 11.56 3.05 -9.91
C ARG A 99 11.75 4.56 -9.78
N ASN A 100 10.81 5.36 -10.29
CA ASN A 100 10.86 6.82 -10.15
C ASN A 100 10.68 7.28 -8.70
N VAL A 101 9.83 6.61 -7.92
CA VAL A 101 9.67 6.89 -6.48
C VAL A 101 10.95 6.53 -5.73
N ILE A 102 11.50 5.33 -5.95
CA ILE A 102 12.78 4.89 -5.33
C ILE A 102 13.89 5.90 -5.65
N ALA A 103 14.08 6.24 -6.93
CA ALA A 103 15.11 7.19 -7.35
C ALA A 103 14.91 8.60 -6.74
N THR A 104 13.67 8.99 -6.43
CA THR A 104 13.38 10.25 -5.73
C THR A 104 13.79 10.15 -4.26
N VAL A 105 13.43 9.06 -3.58
CA VAL A 105 13.81 8.81 -2.18
C VAL A 105 15.34 8.76 -2.05
N ASP A 106 16.03 8.05 -2.93
CA ASP A 106 17.49 7.94 -2.92
C ASP A 106 18.19 9.30 -3.10
N LYS A 107 17.68 10.14 -4.01
CA LYS A 107 18.21 11.50 -4.22
C LYS A 107 18.04 12.39 -2.98
N VAL A 108 16.96 12.22 -2.24
CA VAL A 108 16.70 12.95 -0.99
C VAL A 108 17.60 12.41 0.12
N ALA A 109 17.66 11.08 0.28
CA ALA A 109 18.49 10.40 1.26
C ALA A 109 19.98 10.77 1.12
N ALA A 110 20.49 10.89 -0.10
CA ALA A 110 21.88 11.27 -0.37
C ALA A 110 22.28 12.66 0.15
N ARG A 111 21.33 13.48 0.59
CA ARG A 111 21.54 14.83 1.13
C ARG A 111 21.22 14.92 2.63
N CYS A 112 20.77 13.82 3.24
CA CYS A 112 20.39 13.76 4.64
C CYS A 112 21.60 13.51 5.54
N ASP A 113 21.51 13.98 6.78
CA ASP A 113 22.43 13.58 7.84
C ASP A 113 22.12 12.16 8.34
N ALA A 114 23.00 11.64 9.20
CA ALA A 114 22.87 10.28 9.73
C ALA A 114 21.60 10.07 10.57
N ASP A 115 21.19 11.07 11.36
CA ASP A 115 19.97 11.00 12.19
C ASP A 115 18.71 10.92 11.32
N THR A 116 18.66 11.74 10.26
CA THR A 116 17.54 11.72 9.31
C THR A 116 17.49 10.39 8.55
N LEU A 117 18.65 9.85 8.12
CA LEU A 117 18.72 8.55 7.46
C LEU A 117 18.24 7.41 8.37
N GLU A 118 18.59 7.43 9.65
CA GLU A 118 18.10 6.46 10.63
C GLU A 118 16.57 6.52 10.76
N LYS A 119 16.01 7.73 10.86
CA LYS A 119 14.55 7.93 10.88
C LYS A 119 13.87 7.47 9.59
N MET A 120 14.48 7.71 8.43
CA MET A 120 13.98 7.20 7.15
C MET A 120 13.92 5.67 7.14
N HIS A 121 14.98 4.99 7.60
CA HIS A 121 15.00 3.53 7.69
C HIS A 121 13.95 3.00 8.67
N ALA A 122 13.79 3.65 9.82
CA ALA A 122 12.78 3.29 10.80
C ALA A 122 11.35 3.43 10.23
N ALA A 123 11.07 4.54 9.55
CA ALA A 123 9.78 4.81 8.93
C ALA A 123 9.45 3.82 7.80
N TYR A 124 10.42 3.52 6.91
CA TYR A 124 10.27 2.49 5.89
C TYR A 124 9.97 1.12 6.51
N THR A 125 10.74 0.73 7.53
CA THR A 125 10.58 -0.56 8.21
C THR A 125 9.20 -0.68 8.87
N MET A 126 8.71 0.39 9.49
CA MET A 126 7.36 0.41 10.06
C MET A 126 6.29 0.31 8.98
N GLY A 127 6.41 1.07 7.89
CA GLY A 127 5.49 0.99 6.75
C GLY A 127 5.42 -0.43 6.17
N ALA A 128 6.56 -1.11 6.01
CA ALA A 128 6.61 -2.49 5.52
C ALA A 128 5.95 -3.49 6.49
N LYS A 129 6.13 -3.32 7.81
CA LYS A 129 5.43 -4.13 8.82
C LYS A 129 3.92 -3.93 8.75
N LEU A 130 3.48 -2.68 8.55
CA LEU A 130 2.06 -2.34 8.47
C LEU A 130 1.42 -2.86 7.17
N GLU A 131 2.16 -2.88 6.05
CA GLU A 131 1.73 -3.57 4.83
C GLU A 131 1.50 -5.07 5.08
N TRP A 132 2.45 -5.75 5.76
CA TRP A 132 2.25 -7.16 6.10
C TRP A 132 1.00 -7.38 6.99
N LEU A 133 0.79 -6.52 7.99
CA LEU A 133 -0.41 -6.57 8.83
C LEU A 133 -1.70 -6.28 8.06
N PHE A 134 -1.65 -5.44 7.02
CA PHE A 134 -2.78 -5.20 6.14
C PHE A 134 -3.17 -6.48 5.38
N TRP A 135 -2.19 -7.17 4.79
CA TRP A 135 -2.41 -8.47 4.14
C TRP A 135 -2.93 -9.54 5.10
N ASP A 136 -2.31 -9.68 6.27
CA ASP A 136 -2.74 -10.63 7.32
C ASP A 136 -4.18 -10.35 7.79
N SER A 137 -4.51 -9.07 8.00
CA SER A 137 -5.85 -8.65 8.39
C SER A 137 -6.90 -9.03 7.36
N ALA A 138 -6.61 -8.87 6.07
CA ALA A 138 -7.55 -9.23 5.01
C ALA A 138 -7.71 -10.76 4.90
N TYR A 139 -6.59 -11.49 4.95
CA TYR A 139 -6.59 -12.96 4.85
C TYR A 139 -7.36 -13.63 5.99
N HIS A 140 -7.19 -13.13 7.22
CA HIS A 140 -7.90 -13.63 8.40
C HIS A 140 -9.22 -12.91 8.67
N GLN A 141 -9.64 -11.99 7.80
CA GLN A 141 -10.85 -11.16 7.96
C GLN A 141 -10.94 -10.49 9.34
N ARG A 142 -9.79 -10.08 9.90
CA ARG A 142 -9.71 -9.53 11.26
C ARG A 142 -10.49 -8.23 11.34
N GLN A 143 -11.34 -8.14 12.37
CA GLN A 143 -12.07 -6.94 12.77
C GLN A 143 -11.45 -6.34 14.02
N TRP A 144 -12.08 -5.29 14.54
CA TRP A 144 -11.75 -4.75 15.85
C TRP A 144 -12.12 -5.76 16.94
N LEU A 145 -11.12 -6.32 17.61
CA LEU A 145 -11.33 -7.32 18.66
C LEU A 145 -12.22 -6.77 19.77
N GLY A 146 -13.32 -7.47 20.08
CA GLY A 146 -14.22 -7.13 21.18
C GLY A 146 -15.18 -5.98 20.88
N LEU A 147 -15.24 -5.49 19.64
CA LEU A 147 -16.19 -4.46 19.21
C LEU A 147 -17.25 -5.02 18.25
N ASP A 148 -17.44 -6.34 18.21
CA ASP A 148 -18.36 -7.03 17.29
C ASP A 148 -19.85 -6.64 17.48
N HIS A 149 -20.17 -5.81 18.48
CA HIS A 149 -21.52 -5.45 18.91
C HIS A 149 -21.72 -3.96 19.18
N ILE A 150 -20.78 -3.08 18.80
CA ILE A 150 -20.93 -1.62 18.93
C ILE A 150 -21.38 -1.02 17.59
#